data_AF-A0A846XJR7-F1
#
_entry.id   AF-A0A846XJR7-F1
#
_cell.length_a   1.000
_cell.length_b   1.000
_cell.length_c   1.000
_cell.angle_alpha   90.00
_cell.angle_beta   90.00
_cell.angle_gamma   90.00
#
_symmetry.space_group_name_H-M   'P 1'
#
loop_
_entity.id
_entity.type
_entity.pdbx_description
1 polymer ?
#
loop_
_entity_poly.entity_id
_entity_poly.type
_entity_poly.pdbx_seq_one_letter_code
_entity_poly.pdbx_strand_id
1 'polypeptide(L)'
;MTVLIALTGLTSRTGVTTTAVALADAWPGPQTAVVVEADPAGGSLAHLAGGDPHRGLVSLAEAATASRGSRITGRLWDHVQLLGRVPFLAAPDDPVAAAAILAAPAPAIPPPTGRGLADLVVIADCGALDPTSPSAPIIAGADAVLAVVRGDLADPASAGQRIRGTRCRRGAVLLIGSPDTDGFTDALGIPVLGQLPLDRRGASSVLAGDPPGWQERNSLTAAATGVAAALDTRLRPIPSTSTATSALRRWRGFPARFGRRVPGPRSGGPRVYPLHLPLNDYHRAEESPRSASRPEHDYGLEVAATRPPPAEPATLSAQSKISEAMVEAPSTNEPGMAAPPVTVEVFGPLRVRWHTETGAVDITARLTPRGRELLALLALHPEGLTREALVADLWGEQSPRRPANVVNTALARLTAALGAATEGSVSRAVIGDPLRYQLDPTVIATDYWRFADAVRQRRHAGTDTDRHTACRHIVDTASRGVLATDLTAAWVAPVREAARRDTITAVGFLAAAAVDHDPRHALHLLETALEHDPLNELLWRDILRLHARLGEHSAIEGTMNLLAQKLSEIGEQPTQQTRQLAENLRRKAPH
;
A
#
# COMPACT_ATOMS: atom_id res chain seq x y z
N MET A 1 21.55 12.37 14.90
CA MET A 1 20.28 12.67 15.58
C MET A 1 19.14 12.32 14.63
N THR A 2 18.10 11.61 15.06
CA THR A 2 16.87 11.42 14.26
C THR A 2 16.13 12.75 14.16
N VAL A 3 15.63 13.11 12.98
CA VAL A 3 14.89 14.34 12.75
C VAL A 3 13.48 14.00 12.28
N LEU A 4 12.44 14.55 12.91
CA LEU A 4 11.04 14.39 12.53
C LEU A 4 10.51 15.68 11.88
N ILE A 5 10.06 15.58 10.63
CA ILE A 5 9.44 16.66 9.87
C ILE A 5 8.00 16.26 9.59
N ALA A 6 7.03 17.02 10.10
CA ALA A 6 5.61 16.78 9.82
C ALA A 6 5.13 17.68 8.67
N LEU A 7 4.47 17.09 7.68
CA LEU A 7 3.84 17.80 6.58
C LEU A 7 2.32 17.79 6.77
N THR A 8 1.68 18.93 6.55
CA THR A 8 0.22 19.02 6.67
C THR A 8 -0.36 20.03 5.68
N GLY A 9 -1.53 19.73 5.12
CA GLY A 9 -2.23 20.58 4.17
C GLY A 9 -3.38 21.34 4.82
N LEU A 10 -3.79 22.49 4.27
CA LEU A 10 -4.97 23.20 4.79
C LEU A 10 -6.31 22.51 4.46
N THR A 11 -6.33 21.69 3.42
CA THR A 11 -7.49 20.91 2.98
C THR A 11 -7.02 19.53 2.56
N SER A 12 -7.97 18.61 2.33
CA SER A 12 -7.65 17.40 1.58
C SER A 12 -7.16 17.74 0.17
N ARG A 13 -6.34 16.86 -0.42
CA ARG A 13 -5.81 16.98 -1.79
C ARG A 13 -4.93 18.22 -2.07
N THR A 14 -4.32 18.81 -1.05
CA THR A 14 -3.33 19.88 -1.26
C THR A 14 -2.01 19.40 -1.87
N GLY A 15 -1.78 18.08 -1.92
CA GLY A 15 -0.54 17.49 -2.44
C GLY A 15 0.50 17.20 -1.35
N VAL A 16 0.06 16.95 -0.11
CA VAL A 16 0.94 16.61 1.02
C VAL A 16 1.76 15.35 0.74
N THR A 17 1.10 14.27 0.30
CA THR A 17 1.75 13.00 -0.06
C THR A 17 2.79 13.16 -1.17
N THR A 18 2.45 13.83 -2.27
CA THR A 18 3.39 14.12 -3.35
C THR A 18 4.59 14.93 -2.85
N THR A 19 4.34 15.92 -1.99
CA THR A 19 5.40 16.75 -1.40
C THR A 19 6.31 15.92 -0.50
N ALA A 20 5.74 15.04 0.33
CA ALA A 20 6.50 14.17 1.23
C ALA A 20 7.46 13.27 0.46
N VAL A 21 6.95 12.61 -0.59
CA VAL A 21 7.75 11.75 -1.47
C VAL A 21 8.82 12.55 -2.22
N ALA A 22 8.46 13.70 -2.80
CA ALA A 22 9.41 14.54 -3.54
C ALA A 22 10.54 15.08 -2.65
N LEU A 23 10.25 15.46 -1.40
CA LEU A 23 11.26 15.93 -0.45
C LEU A 23 12.15 14.80 0.06
N ALA A 24 11.59 13.61 0.28
CA ALA A 24 12.36 12.44 0.65
C ALA A 24 13.32 12.01 -0.47
N ASP A 25 12.82 12.01 -1.71
CA ASP A 25 13.62 11.69 -2.90
C ASP A 25 14.77 12.66 -3.15
N ALA A 26 14.55 13.93 -2.80
CA ALA A 26 15.48 15.03 -3.03
C ALA A 26 16.33 15.37 -1.80
N TRP A 27 16.31 14.54 -0.75
CA TRP A 27 17.01 14.86 0.50
C TRP A 27 18.54 14.90 0.28
N PRO A 28 19.23 16.02 0.62
CA PRO A 28 20.63 16.23 0.21
C PRO A 28 21.67 15.65 1.18
N GLY A 29 21.25 15.19 2.36
CA GLY A 29 22.15 14.71 3.42
C GLY A 29 22.54 13.24 3.28
N PRO A 30 23.59 12.78 4.00
CA PRO A 30 23.94 11.35 4.08
C PRO A 30 22.90 10.51 4.83
N GLN A 31 21.95 11.15 5.51
CA GLN A 31 20.85 10.49 6.21
C GLN A 31 19.83 9.95 5.22
N THR A 32 19.30 8.76 5.49
CA THR A 32 18.17 8.23 4.73
C THR A 32 16.89 8.92 5.16
N ALA A 33 16.17 9.53 4.20
CA ALA A 33 14.86 10.10 4.42
C ALA A 33 13.77 9.05 4.21
N VAL A 34 12.97 8.79 5.24
CA VAL A 34 11.86 7.82 5.24
C VAL A 34 10.55 8.56 5.36
N VAL A 35 9.59 8.27 4.49
CA VAL A 35 8.23 8.81 4.55
C VAL A 35 7.38 7.96 5.48
N VAL A 36 6.58 8.57 6.34
CA VAL A 36 5.59 7.87 7.18
C VAL A 36 4.22 8.40 6.80
N GLU A 37 3.35 7.53 6.30
CA GLU A 37 1.96 7.89 6.04
C GLU A 37 1.21 7.97 7.36
N ALA A 38 1.12 9.20 7.90
CA ALA A 38 0.49 9.51 9.18
C ALA A 38 -0.89 10.18 8.99
N ASP A 39 -1.44 10.17 7.77
CA ASP A 39 -2.79 10.62 7.50
C ASP A 39 -3.76 9.50 7.91
N PRO A 40 -4.67 9.74 8.88
CA PRO A 40 -5.66 8.75 9.28
C PRO A 40 -6.65 8.42 8.15
N ALA A 41 -6.80 9.28 7.14
CA ALA A 41 -7.58 8.96 5.93
C ALA A 41 -6.79 8.09 4.93
N GLY A 42 -5.55 7.72 5.26
CA GLY A 42 -4.52 7.17 4.38
C GLY A 42 -4.76 5.77 3.81
N GLY A 43 -3.67 5.16 3.29
CA GLY A 43 -3.67 3.92 2.50
C GLY A 43 -3.17 4.13 1.06
N SER A 44 -2.63 5.31 0.76
CA SER A 44 -2.26 5.74 -0.58
C SER A 44 -0.87 5.28 -1.01
N LEU A 45 0.14 5.28 -0.13
CA LEU A 45 1.52 5.00 -0.55
C LEU A 45 1.73 3.53 -0.92
N ALA A 46 1.14 2.60 -0.14
CA ALA A 46 1.18 1.19 -0.49
C ALA A 46 0.49 0.94 -1.84
N HIS A 47 -0.69 1.55 -2.06
CA HIS A 47 -1.39 1.44 -3.34
C HIS A 47 -0.56 1.99 -4.51
N LEU A 48 0.04 3.17 -4.36
CA LEU A 48 0.85 3.82 -5.39
C LEU A 48 2.13 3.04 -5.71
N ALA A 49 2.74 2.39 -4.71
CA ALA A 49 3.93 1.57 -4.89
C ALA A 49 3.64 0.15 -5.42
N GLY A 50 2.36 -0.25 -5.52
CA GLY A 50 2.00 -1.67 -5.69
C GLY A 50 2.47 -2.55 -4.52
N GLY A 51 2.62 -1.95 -3.34
CA GLY A 51 3.10 -2.57 -2.11
C GLY A 51 2.00 -3.16 -1.23
N ASP A 52 2.39 -3.69 -0.07
CA ASP A 52 1.50 -4.30 0.91
C ASP A 52 0.97 -3.25 1.91
N PRO A 53 -0.35 -2.98 1.97
CA PRO A 53 -0.93 -2.00 2.90
C PRO A 53 -0.79 -2.41 4.38
N HIS A 54 -0.50 -3.68 4.68
CA HIS A 54 -0.23 -4.15 6.04
C HIS A 54 1.27 -4.08 6.40
N ARG A 55 2.16 -3.87 5.41
CA ARG A 55 3.60 -3.69 5.63
C ARG A 55 3.92 -2.21 5.82
N GLY A 56 4.06 -1.79 7.07
CA GLY A 56 4.24 -0.38 7.39
C GLY A 56 3.91 -0.16 8.86
N LEU A 57 2.99 0.75 9.13
CA LEU A 57 2.56 1.08 10.48
C LEU A 57 1.92 -0.11 11.22
N VAL A 58 1.14 -0.94 10.52
CA VAL A 58 0.48 -2.12 11.12
C VAL A 58 1.51 -3.14 11.59
N SER A 59 2.33 -3.66 10.66
CA SER A 59 3.34 -4.67 11.02
C SER A 59 4.40 -4.13 11.98
N LEU A 60 4.72 -2.83 11.94
CA LEU A 60 5.60 -2.19 12.92
C LEU A 60 4.96 -2.16 14.32
N ALA A 61 3.67 -1.84 14.42
CA ALA A 61 2.94 -1.84 15.68
C ALA A 61 2.80 -3.25 16.26
N GLU A 62 2.55 -4.26 15.42
CA GLU A 62 2.53 -5.67 15.80
C GLU A 62 3.90 -6.14 16.31
N ALA A 63 4.98 -5.77 15.61
CA ALA A 63 6.33 -6.09 16.06
C ALA A 63 6.68 -5.41 17.39
N ALA A 64 6.23 -4.18 17.59
CA ALA A 64 6.40 -3.42 18.83
C ALA A 64 5.62 -4.03 20.01
N THR A 65 4.41 -4.55 19.77
CA THR A 65 3.59 -5.19 20.81
C THR A 65 4.06 -6.59 21.18
N ALA A 66 4.52 -7.37 20.20
CA ALA A 66 5.09 -8.71 20.42
C ALA A 66 6.43 -8.67 21.18
N SER A 67 7.18 -7.58 21.04
CA SER A 67 8.52 -7.44 21.61
C SER A 67 8.52 -6.62 22.90
N ARG A 68 7.87 -7.10 23.97
CA ARG A 68 8.01 -6.48 25.31
C ARG A 68 9.45 -6.68 25.82
N GLY A 69 10.35 -5.75 25.46
CA GLY A 69 11.72 -5.67 25.97
C GLY A 69 12.84 -5.76 24.94
N SER A 70 12.56 -5.93 23.63
CA SER A 70 13.60 -5.94 22.58
C SER A 70 13.57 -4.66 21.75
N ARG A 71 14.76 -4.21 21.33
CA ARG A 71 14.99 -2.95 20.60
C ARG A 71 14.25 -2.96 19.24
N ILE A 72 13.07 -2.35 19.18
CA ILE A 72 12.30 -2.05 17.95
C ILE A 72 13.19 -1.41 16.87
N THR A 73 14.20 -0.66 17.31
CA THR A 73 15.14 0.12 16.48
C THR A 73 15.96 -0.71 15.51
N GLY A 74 16.12 -2.02 15.72
CA GLY A 74 16.85 -2.91 14.82
C GLY A 74 16.03 -3.47 13.66
N ARG A 75 14.69 -3.28 13.68
CA ARG A 75 13.74 -3.93 12.75
C ARG A 75 12.88 -2.96 11.95
N LEU A 76 13.09 -1.64 12.07
CA LEU A 76 12.34 -0.63 11.29
C LEU A 76 12.31 -0.97 9.79
N TRP A 77 13.47 -1.35 9.25
CA TRP A 77 13.64 -1.68 7.83
C TRP A 77 12.87 -2.92 7.38
N ASP A 78 12.49 -3.82 8.29
CA ASP A 78 11.66 -4.99 7.97
C ASP A 78 10.24 -4.57 7.54
N HIS A 79 9.80 -3.41 8.04
CA HIS A 79 8.46 -2.85 7.82
C HIS A 79 8.40 -1.78 6.73
N VAL A 80 9.55 -1.36 6.21
CA VAL A 80 9.68 -0.31 5.19
C VAL A 80 9.44 -0.89 3.79
N GLN A 81 8.78 -0.11 2.95
CA GLN A 81 8.57 -0.35 1.52
C GLN A 81 9.22 0.74 0.68
N LEU A 82 9.35 0.55 -0.63
CA LEU A 82 9.97 1.53 -1.53
C LEU A 82 8.97 2.02 -2.57
N LEU A 83 8.87 3.33 -2.72
CA LEU A 83 8.21 3.99 -3.85
C LEU A 83 9.31 4.61 -4.72
N GLY A 84 9.63 3.96 -5.85
CA GLY A 84 10.86 4.25 -6.57
C GLY A 84 12.08 3.98 -5.67
N ARG A 85 12.82 5.05 -5.31
CA ARG A 85 13.95 4.97 -4.37
C ARG A 85 13.62 5.47 -2.95
N VAL A 86 12.39 5.92 -2.72
CA VAL A 86 11.98 6.52 -1.44
C VAL A 86 11.47 5.45 -0.49
N PRO A 87 12.11 5.24 0.67
CA PRO A 87 11.59 4.34 1.69
C PRO A 87 10.38 4.96 2.38
N PHE A 88 9.34 4.17 2.59
CA PHE A 88 8.13 4.61 3.30
C PHE A 88 7.55 3.55 4.23
N LEU A 89 6.80 4.00 5.24
CA LEU A 89 5.91 3.20 6.07
C LEU A 89 4.47 3.50 5.68
N ALA A 90 3.78 2.50 5.14
CA ALA A 90 2.37 2.59 4.74
C ALA A 90 1.44 2.73 5.95
N ALA A 91 0.40 3.55 5.81
CA ALA A 91 -0.78 3.46 6.65
C ALA A 91 -1.65 2.28 6.20
N PRO A 92 -2.41 1.65 7.10
CA PRO A 92 -3.43 0.70 6.67
C PRO A 92 -4.52 1.40 5.84
N ASP A 93 -5.15 0.64 4.94
CA ASP A 93 -6.29 1.09 4.13
C ASP A 93 -7.55 1.39 4.98
N ASP A 94 -7.63 0.86 6.21
CA ASP A 94 -8.72 1.14 7.14
C ASP A 94 -8.41 2.39 7.98
N PRO A 95 -9.18 3.49 7.84
CA PRO A 95 -8.97 4.71 8.59
C PRO A 95 -9.09 4.52 10.11
N VAL A 96 -9.90 3.56 10.55
CA VAL A 96 -10.08 3.27 11.99
C VAL A 96 -8.81 2.60 12.54
N ALA A 97 -8.26 1.63 11.83
CA ALA A 97 -6.96 1.03 12.16
C ALA A 97 -5.82 2.06 12.12
N ALA A 98 -5.79 2.93 11.10
CA ALA A 98 -4.78 3.99 10.98
C ALA A 98 -4.85 4.94 12.19
N ALA A 99 -6.05 5.41 12.53
CA ALA A 99 -6.29 6.25 13.70
C ALA A 99 -5.88 5.56 15.01
N ALA A 100 -6.19 4.27 15.19
CA ALA A 100 -5.84 3.51 16.38
C ALA A 100 -4.33 3.36 16.55
N ILE A 101 -3.59 3.11 15.46
CA ILE A 101 -2.12 2.99 15.49
C ILE A 101 -1.47 4.34 15.80
N LEU A 102 -1.95 5.43 15.18
CA LEU A 102 -1.43 6.78 15.41
C LEU A 102 -1.75 7.30 16.82
N ALA A 103 -2.89 6.90 17.38
CA ALA A 103 -3.29 7.25 18.75
C ALA A 103 -2.64 6.36 19.82
N ALA A 104 -2.01 5.25 19.43
CA ALA A 104 -1.35 4.37 20.39
C ALA A 104 -0.17 5.09 21.06
N PRO A 105 0.00 4.96 22.39
CA PRO A 105 1.13 5.56 23.08
C PRO A 105 2.43 4.95 22.55
N ALA A 106 3.30 5.78 21.98
CA ALA A 106 4.62 5.35 21.55
C ALA A 106 5.38 4.76 22.75
N PRO A 107 5.92 3.53 22.66
CA PRO A 107 6.73 2.98 23.74
C PRO A 107 7.92 3.89 23.98
N ALA A 108 8.27 4.17 25.25
CA ALA A 108 9.42 4.99 25.59
C ALA A 108 10.68 4.40 24.94
N ILE A 109 11.20 5.08 23.91
CA ILE A 109 12.40 4.68 23.18
C ILE A 109 13.62 5.13 24.01
N PRO A 110 14.39 4.23 24.65
CA PRO A 110 15.65 4.64 25.26
C PRO A 110 16.60 5.14 24.16
N PRO A 111 17.50 6.09 24.46
CA PRO A 111 18.38 6.68 23.44
C PRO A 111 19.16 5.57 22.72
N PRO A 112 19.24 5.61 21.37
CA PRO A 112 19.80 4.52 20.60
C PRO A 112 21.31 4.40 20.83
N THR A 113 21.74 3.34 21.50
CA THR A 113 23.14 2.89 21.47
C THR A 113 23.29 1.86 20.34
N GLY A 114 23.66 2.33 19.15
CA GLY A 114 23.92 1.51 17.96
C GLY A 114 23.69 2.28 16.66
N ARG A 115 24.44 1.93 15.60
CA ARG A 115 24.16 2.40 14.22
C ARG A 115 22.81 1.83 13.78
N GLY A 116 21.77 2.65 13.70
CA GLY A 116 20.44 2.20 13.24
C GLY A 116 19.37 3.27 13.19
N LEU A 117 19.33 4.19 14.16
CA LEU A 117 18.36 5.31 14.17
C LEU A 117 19.00 6.68 14.29
N ALA A 118 20.28 6.72 14.66
CA ALA A 118 21.00 7.95 14.89
C ALA A 118 21.11 8.85 13.64
N ASP A 119 20.82 8.38 12.42
CA ASP A 119 21.01 9.14 11.19
C ASP A 119 19.82 9.04 10.21
N LEU A 120 18.58 9.07 10.72
CA LEU A 120 17.36 9.06 9.90
C LEU A 120 16.64 10.41 9.88
N VAL A 121 16.07 10.75 8.73
CA VAL A 121 15.11 11.84 8.58
C VAL A 121 13.73 11.23 8.35
N VAL A 122 12.80 11.47 9.26
CA VAL A 122 11.42 10.97 9.19
C VAL A 122 10.54 12.10 8.66
N ILE A 123 9.91 11.88 7.51
CA ILE A 123 8.97 12.81 6.89
C ILE A 123 7.56 12.26 7.07
N ALA A 124 6.82 12.77 8.04
CA ALA A 124 5.45 12.33 8.33
C ALA A 124 4.44 13.09 7.46
N ASP A 125 3.73 12.39 6.59
CA ASP A 125 2.57 12.91 5.85
C ASP A 125 1.36 12.86 6.77
N CYS A 126 0.99 13.98 7.40
CA CYS A 126 -0.10 14.04 8.38
C CYS A 126 -1.46 14.39 7.76
N GLY A 127 -1.55 14.50 6.43
CA GLY A 127 -2.79 14.84 5.75
C GLY A 127 -3.28 16.27 6.01
N ALA A 128 -4.60 16.44 6.08
CA ALA A 128 -5.21 17.74 6.32
C ALA A 128 -5.02 18.21 7.78
N LEU A 129 -4.82 19.51 7.96
CA LEU A 129 -4.62 20.15 9.24
C LEU A 129 -5.92 20.17 10.03
N ASP A 130 -6.01 19.26 11.00
CA ASP A 130 -7.10 19.14 11.95
C ASP A 130 -6.53 18.87 13.36
N PRO A 131 -6.73 19.78 14.33
CA PRO A 131 -6.29 19.59 15.71
C PRO A 131 -6.90 18.38 16.42
N THR A 132 -8.00 17.83 15.91
CA THR A 132 -8.67 16.64 16.44
C THR A 132 -8.24 15.35 15.74
N SER A 133 -7.39 15.46 14.70
CA SER A 133 -6.85 14.31 13.98
C SER A 133 -5.94 13.45 14.88
N PRO A 134 -5.99 12.11 14.73
CA PRO A 134 -4.98 11.20 15.27
C PRO A 134 -3.52 11.58 14.96
N SER A 135 -3.27 12.38 13.90
CA SER A 135 -1.94 12.86 13.53
C SER A 135 -1.47 14.10 14.31
N ALA A 136 -2.35 14.75 15.09
CA ALA A 136 -2.03 15.96 15.85
C ALA A 136 -0.85 15.82 16.84
N PRO A 137 -0.68 14.69 17.56
CA PRO A 137 0.50 14.49 18.42
C PRO A 137 1.82 14.45 17.64
N ILE A 138 1.82 13.92 16.41
CA ILE A 138 3.00 13.88 15.53
C ILE A 138 3.38 15.30 15.11
N ILE A 139 2.39 16.11 14.71
CA ILE A 139 2.59 17.52 14.36
C ILE A 139 3.14 18.32 15.56
N ALA A 140 2.61 18.08 16.76
CA ALA A 140 3.04 18.77 17.98
C ALA A 140 4.46 18.35 18.44
N GLY A 141 4.86 17.11 18.17
CA GLY A 141 6.16 16.54 18.53
C GLY A 141 7.28 16.70 17.49
N ALA A 142 6.97 17.20 16.29
CA ALA A 142 7.94 17.31 15.20
C ALA A 142 9.01 18.39 15.43
N ASP A 143 10.23 18.14 14.94
CA ASP A 143 11.33 19.10 14.94
C ASP A 143 11.07 20.28 13.99
N ALA A 144 10.31 20.04 12.92
CA ALA A 144 9.76 21.07 12.05
C ALA A 144 8.39 20.66 11.50
N VAL A 145 7.55 21.65 11.24
CA VAL A 145 6.24 21.47 10.60
C VAL A 145 6.20 22.27 9.31
N LEU A 146 5.89 21.61 8.20
CA LEU A 146 5.76 22.22 6.89
C LEU A 146 4.28 22.24 6.46
N ALA A 147 3.67 23.41 6.49
CA ALA A 147 2.31 23.61 6.02
C ALA A 147 2.29 23.77 4.50
N VAL A 148 1.67 22.84 3.79
CA VAL A 148 1.53 22.83 2.34
C VAL A 148 0.28 23.60 1.93
N VAL A 149 0.47 24.68 1.17
CA VAL A 149 -0.59 25.58 0.71
C VAL A 149 -0.65 25.54 -0.82
N ARG A 150 -1.83 25.22 -1.36
CA ARG A 150 -2.12 25.33 -2.79
C ARG A 150 -2.59 26.74 -3.10
N GLY A 151 -1.80 27.52 -3.82
CA GLY A 151 -2.10 28.94 -4.06
C GLY A 151 -3.35 29.18 -4.92
N ASP A 152 -3.76 28.20 -5.71
CA ASP A 152 -4.99 28.22 -6.51
C ASP A 152 -6.24 27.72 -5.75
N LEU A 153 -6.08 27.13 -4.56
CA LEU A 153 -7.20 26.61 -3.75
C LEU A 153 -7.41 27.34 -2.42
N ALA A 154 -6.43 28.13 -1.98
CA ALA A 154 -6.43 28.74 -0.65
C ALA A 154 -6.49 30.26 -0.74
N ASP A 155 -7.34 30.87 0.08
CA ASP A 155 -7.26 32.29 0.40
C ASP A 155 -6.04 32.54 1.32
N PRO A 156 -5.08 33.42 0.95
CA PRO A 156 -3.83 33.58 1.68
C PRO A 156 -4.04 34.11 3.11
N ALA A 157 -4.99 35.02 3.34
CA ALA A 157 -5.25 35.56 4.67
C ALA A 157 -5.80 34.48 5.62
N SER A 158 -6.79 33.72 5.16
CA SER A 158 -7.39 32.61 5.90
C SER A 158 -6.39 31.48 6.15
N ALA A 159 -5.53 31.19 5.17
CA ALA A 159 -4.42 30.24 5.29
C ALA A 159 -3.45 30.65 6.40
N GLY A 160 -3.04 31.93 6.42
CA GLY A 160 -2.14 32.47 7.43
C GLY A 160 -2.72 32.36 8.85
N GLN A 161 -4.01 32.66 9.01
CA GLN A 161 -4.69 32.54 10.31
C GLN A 161 -4.72 31.09 10.81
N ARG A 162 -5.06 30.13 9.95
CA ARG A 162 -5.11 28.70 10.32
C ARG A 162 -3.73 28.15 10.70
N ILE A 163 -2.68 28.50 9.96
CA ILE A 163 -1.31 28.03 10.22
C ILE A 163 -0.81 28.60 11.56
N ARG A 164 -1.05 29.87 11.85
CA ARG A 164 -0.68 30.49 13.15
C ARG A 164 -1.40 29.84 14.34
N GLY A 165 -2.57 29.24 14.12
CA GLY A 165 -3.28 28.46 15.13
C GLY A 165 -2.56 27.16 15.54
N THR A 166 -1.62 26.67 14.72
CA THR A 166 -0.83 25.48 15.03
C THR A 166 0.32 25.84 15.96
N ARG A 167 0.36 25.27 17.17
CA ARG A 167 1.35 25.60 18.22
C ARG A 167 2.71 24.92 17.96
N CYS A 168 3.36 25.24 16.84
CA CYS A 168 4.59 24.57 16.40
C CYS A 168 5.82 25.48 16.58
N ARG A 169 6.90 24.98 17.20
CA ARG A 169 8.12 25.79 17.49
C ARG A 169 8.93 26.19 16.23
N ARG A 170 8.85 25.38 15.17
CA ARG A 170 9.57 25.57 13.89
C ARG A 170 8.63 25.30 12.71
N GLY A 171 7.56 26.10 12.62
CA GLY A 171 6.63 26.07 11.49
C GLY A 171 7.18 26.80 10.27
N ALA A 172 6.95 26.26 9.08
CA ALA A 172 7.27 26.89 7.81
C ALA A 172 6.17 26.61 6.78
N VAL A 173 6.06 27.44 5.74
CA VAL A 173 5.06 27.26 4.68
C VAL A 173 5.71 26.85 3.37
N LEU A 174 5.13 25.86 2.69
CA LEU A 174 5.48 25.49 1.33
C LEU A 174 4.31 25.85 0.42
N LEU A 175 4.56 26.66 -0.61
CA LEU A 175 3.54 27.03 -1.59
C LEU A 175 3.61 26.12 -2.82
N ILE A 176 2.48 25.56 -3.24
CA ILE A 176 2.32 24.82 -4.49
C ILE A 176 1.50 25.67 -5.44
N GLY A 177 2.11 26.08 -6.56
CA GLY A 177 1.43 26.84 -7.61
C GLY A 177 0.87 28.19 -7.16
N SER A 178 1.50 29.29 -7.56
CA SER A 178 0.89 30.63 -7.56
C SER A 178 1.57 31.54 -8.58
N PRO A 179 0.83 32.20 -9.49
CA PRO A 179 1.41 33.14 -10.45
C PRO A 179 1.76 34.50 -9.83
N ASP A 180 1.13 34.90 -8.72
CA ASP A 180 1.43 36.12 -7.96
C ASP A 180 2.00 35.76 -6.59
N THR A 181 3.29 35.43 -6.58
CA THR A 181 4.00 34.97 -5.38
C THR A 181 4.07 36.06 -4.31
N ASP A 182 4.44 37.29 -4.69
CA ASP A 182 4.73 38.35 -3.74
C ASP A 182 3.44 38.77 -3.01
N GLY A 183 2.36 39.03 -3.76
CA GLY A 183 1.06 39.39 -3.18
C GLY A 183 0.47 38.27 -2.31
N PHE A 184 0.61 37.01 -2.73
CA PHE A 184 0.15 35.87 -1.93
C PHE A 184 0.95 35.72 -0.62
N THR A 185 2.28 35.88 -0.69
CA THR A 185 3.15 35.76 0.49
C THR A 185 2.94 36.88 1.50
N ASP A 186 2.71 38.11 1.02
CA ASP A 186 2.42 39.26 1.86
C ASP A 186 1.07 39.09 2.58
N ALA A 187 0.04 38.64 1.85
CA ALA A 187 -1.29 38.39 2.41
C ALA A 187 -1.32 37.19 3.38
N LEU A 188 -0.46 36.17 3.16
CA LEU A 188 -0.29 35.04 4.08
C LEU A 188 0.30 35.50 5.43
N GLY A 189 1.14 36.52 5.41
CA GLY A 189 1.78 37.09 6.60
C GLY A 189 2.69 36.09 7.34
N ILE A 190 3.09 34.99 6.71
CA ILE A 190 4.02 34.00 7.26
C ILE A 190 5.12 33.74 6.22
N PRO A 191 6.40 33.72 6.62
CA PRO A 191 7.48 33.44 5.68
C PRO A 191 7.31 32.07 4.99
N VAL A 192 7.31 32.07 3.67
CA VAL A 192 7.32 30.88 2.83
C VAL A 192 8.74 30.34 2.72
N LEU A 193 8.94 29.06 3.03
CA LEU A 193 10.24 28.38 2.98
C LEU A 193 10.73 28.17 1.54
N GLY A 194 9.80 27.88 0.65
CA GLY A 194 10.07 27.65 -0.76
C GLY A 194 8.78 27.36 -1.50
N GLN A 195 8.91 27.01 -2.76
CA GLN A 195 7.78 26.78 -3.65
C GLN A 195 7.99 25.55 -4.50
N LEU A 196 6.91 24.83 -4.77
CA LEU A 196 6.86 23.78 -5.79
C LEU A 196 5.98 24.24 -6.95
N PRO A 197 6.38 23.96 -8.20
CA PRO A 197 5.53 24.22 -9.35
C PRO A 197 4.28 23.34 -9.31
N LEU A 198 3.17 23.82 -9.87
CA LEU A 198 1.99 22.99 -10.12
C LEU A 198 2.23 22.11 -11.35
N ASP A 199 3.09 21.12 -11.19
CA ASP A 199 3.53 20.21 -12.24
C ASP A 199 2.84 18.85 -12.08
N ARG A 200 1.71 18.66 -12.78
CA ARG A 200 0.93 17.41 -12.69
C ARG A 200 1.70 16.20 -13.22
N ARG A 201 2.49 16.38 -14.29
CA ARG A 201 3.28 15.28 -14.88
C ARG A 201 4.43 14.90 -13.96
N GLY A 202 5.15 15.89 -13.43
CA GLY A 202 6.19 15.67 -12.43
C GLY A 202 5.64 15.02 -11.16
N ALA A 203 4.47 15.43 -10.69
CA ALA A 203 3.80 14.81 -9.55
C ALA A 203 3.44 13.33 -9.80
N SER A 204 2.87 13.02 -10.97
CA SER A 204 2.56 11.64 -11.36
C SER A 204 3.82 10.79 -11.49
N SER A 205 4.89 11.32 -12.08
CA SER A 205 6.18 10.62 -12.21
C SER A 205 6.82 10.32 -10.84
N VAL A 206 6.78 11.28 -9.91
CA VAL A 206 7.25 11.07 -8.52
C VAL A 206 6.45 9.99 -7.80
N LEU A 207 5.12 10.00 -7.97
CA LEU A 207 4.24 9.00 -7.34
C LEU A 207 4.20 7.65 -8.05
N ALA A 208 4.66 7.55 -9.30
CA ALA A 208 4.86 6.29 -10.00
C ALA A 208 6.22 5.65 -9.68
N GLY A 209 7.14 6.39 -9.04
CA GLY A 209 8.49 5.92 -8.75
C GLY A 209 9.41 5.88 -9.98
N ASP A 210 9.05 6.58 -11.06
CA ASP A 210 9.83 6.58 -12.30
C ASP A 210 11.22 7.19 -12.08
N PRO A 211 12.30 6.59 -12.61
CA PRO A 211 13.61 7.22 -12.60
C PRO A 211 13.57 8.53 -13.42
N PRO A 212 14.24 9.61 -12.96
CA PRO A 212 14.23 10.87 -13.68
C PRO A 212 14.87 10.65 -15.06
N GLY A 213 14.07 10.82 -16.11
CA GLY A 213 14.51 10.67 -17.49
C GLY A 213 15.64 11.65 -17.82
N TRP A 214 16.63 11.21 -18.60
CA TRP A 214 17.79 12.02 -19.00
C TRP A 214 17.44 13.32 -19.74
N GLN A 215 16.23 13.44 -20.28
CA GLN A 215 15.77 14.61 -21.06
C GLN A 215 14.86 15.57 -20.29
N GLU A 216 14.39 15.26 -19.09
CA GLU A 216 13.54 16.15 -18.30
C GLU A 216 13.99 16.14 -16.84
N ARG A 217 14.83 17.12 -16.46
CA ARG A 217 14.94 17.53 -15.05
C ARG A 217 13.58 18.09 -14.66
N ASN A 218 12.69 17.23 -14.15
CA ASN A 218 11.34 17.60 -13.72
C ASN A 218 11.42 18.85 -12.83
N SER A 219 10.70 19.91 -13.22
CA SER A 219 10.69 21.20 -12.52
C SER A 219 10.38 21.04 -11.02
N LEU A 220 9.52 20.07 -10.70
CA LEU A 220 9.16 19.66 -9.36
C LEU A 220 10.35 19.11 -8.55
N THR A 221 11.14 18.20 -9.13
CA THR A 221 12.30 17.57 -8.43
C THR A 221 13.40 18.57 -8.14
N ALA A 222 13.66 19.49 -9.08
CA ALA A 222 14.63 20.57 -8.89
C ALA A 222 14.17 21.54 -7.78
N ALA A 223 12.88 21.90 -7.76
CA ALA A 223 12.30 22.74 -6.71
C ALA A 223 12.32 22.02 -5.34
N ALA A 224 11.96 20.74 -5.29
CA ALA A 224 12.01 19.91 -4.09
C ALA A 224 13.44 19.81 -3.52
N THR A 225 14.46 19.70 -4.38
CA THR A 225 15.87 19.72 -3.96
C THR A 225 16.22 21.01 -3.23
N GLY A 226 15.79 22.16 -3.76
CA GLY A 226 16.00 23.46 -3.11
C GLY A 226 15.31 23.57 -1.75
N VAL A 227 14.08 23.07 -1.65
CA VAL A 227 13.31 23.06 -0.39
C VAL A 227 13.93 22.11 0.63
N ALA A 228 14.34 20.90 0.23
CA ALA A 228 14.98 19.92 1.08
C ALA A 228 16.32 20.45 1.63
N ALA A 229 17.13 21.12 0.81
CA ALA A 229 18.35 21.79 1.26
C ALA A 229 18.08 22.93 2.26
N ALA A 230 17.01 23.70 2.06
CA ALA A 230 16.61 24.74 3.01
C ALA A 230 16.13 24.15 4.35
N LEU A 231 15.40 23.03 4.32
CA LEU A 231 15.00 22.28 5.53
C LEU A 231 16.20 21.72 6.27
N ASP A 232 17.11 21.01 5.58
CA ASP A 232 18.32 20.45 6.18
C ASP A 232 19.18 21.54 6.84
N THR A 233 19.34 22.68 6.17
CA THR A 233 20.08 23.83 6.72
C THR A 233 19.43 24.39 8.00
N ARG A 234 18.09 24.47 8.05
CA ARG A 234 17.37 24.97 9.24
C ARG A 234 17.36 23.97 10.40
N LEU A 235 17.44 22.68 10.09
CA LEU A 235 17.36 21.59 11.07
C LEU A 235 18.73 21.20 11.64
N ARG A 236 19.83 21.52 10.94
CA ARG A 236 21.18 21.33 11.47
C ARG A 236 21.38 22.14 12.76
N PRO A 237 21.85 21.53 13.86
CA PRO A 237 22.23 22.28 15.04
C PRO A 237 23.38 23.22 14.67
N ILE A 238 23.25 24.50 15.02
CA ILE A 238 24.38 25.43 15.00
C ILE A 238 25.41 24.84 15.97
N PRO A 239 26.65 24.51 15.54
CA PRO A 239 27.65 24.07 16.48
C PRO A 239 27.83 25.20 17.49
N SER A 240 27.51 24.93 18.75
CA SER A 240 27.86 25.81 19.85
C SER A 240 29.38 25.96 19.80
N THR A 241 29.84 27.16 19.44
CA THR A 241 31.22 27.58 19.61
C THR A 241 31.51 27.61 21.11
N SER A 242 31.78 26.43 21.66
CA SER A 242 32.43 26.31 22.96
C SER A 242 33.80 26.95 22.81
N THR A 243 34.05 27.88 23.73
CA THR A 243 35.17 28.80 23.77
C THR A 243 36.48 28.02 23.88
N ALA A 244 37.15 27.79 22.75
CA ALA A 244 38.56 27.43 22.72
C ALA A 244 39.34 28.63 22.15
N THR A 245 39.79 29.45 23.09
CA THR A 245 40.80 30.48 22.93
C THR A 245 42.09 29.87 22.36
N SER A 246 42.41 30.16 21.09
CA SER A 246 43.79 30.34 20.59
C SER A 246 43.69 30.80 19.13
N ALA A 247 43.75 32.10 18.89
CA ALA A 247 44.99 32.78 18.54
C ALA A 247 45.57 32.30 17.20
N LEU A 248 45.45 33.15 16.18
CA LEU A 248 46.54 33.73 15.37
C LEU A 248 45.91 34.22 14.05
N ARG A 249 45.67 35.53 13.98
CA ARG A 249 46.45 36.50 13.17
C ARG A 249 45.96 36.55 11.72
N ARG A 250 45.20 37.59 11.35
CA ARG A 250 45.65 38.93 10.88
C ARG A 250 46.18 38.77 9.43
N TRP A 251 45.62 39.40 8.41
CA TRP A 251 45.84 40.80 7.95
C TRP A 251 44.80 41.09 6.82
N ARG A 252 43.93 42.13 6.87
CA ARG A 252 44.07 43.58 6.54
C ARG A 252 44.39 43.92 5.06
N GLY A 253 43.50 44.68 4.40
CA GLY A 253 43.82 45.54 3.23
C GLY A 253 42.63 46.01 2.35
N PHE A 254 42.19 47.26 2.53
CA PHE A 254 41.26 48.17 1.78
C PHE A 254 41.54 48.37 0.25
N PRO A 255 40.90 49.32 -0.51
CA PRO A 255 39.57 50.00 -0.47
C PRO A 255 38.83 50.08 -1.85
N ALA A 256 37.66 50.73 -1.84
CA ALA A 256 36.72 51.08 -2.92
C ALA A 256 37.24 51.96 -4.09
N ARG A 257 36.52 51.95 -5.25
CA ARG A 257 35.86 53.14 -5.88
C ARG A 257 35.21 52.86 -7.25
N PHE A 258 34.14 53.64 -7.51
CA PHE A 258 33.43 54.01 -8.75
C PHE A 258 32.08 53.34 -9.07
N GLY A 259 31.07 54.20 -9.25
CA GLY A 259 29.74 53.87 -9.75
C GLY A 259 29.31 54.78 -10.89
N ARG A 260 28.25 54.40 -11.62
CA ARG A 260 27.22 55.28 -12.23
C ARG A 260 26.08 54.45 -12.88
N ARG A 261 24.98 55.17 -13.12
CA ARG A 261 23.55 54.81 -13.32
C ARG A 261 23.18 54.20 -14.70
N VAL A 262 22.33 53.15 -14.77
CA VAL A 262 20.88 53.06 -15.20
C VAL A 262 20.71 52.73 -16.72
N PRO A 263 19.70 51.97 -17.26
CA PRO A 263 18.35 51.58 -16.75
C PRO A 263 17.95 50.07 -16.85
N GLY A 264 16.84 49.67 -16.20
CA GLY A 264 16.13 48.38 -16.41
C GLY A 264 15.06 48.47 -17.53
N PRO A 265 14.15 47.48 -17.75
CA PRO A 265 13.84 46.21 -17.03
C PRO A 265 13.95 44.95 -17.96
N ARG A 266 13.85 43.67 -17.56
CA ARG A 266 12.71 42.89 -17.05
C ARG A 266 13.19 41.48 -16.61
N SER A 267 12.32 40.79 -15.87
CA SER A 267 12.31 39.37 -15.43
C SER A 267 13.35 38.94 -14.39
N GLY A 268 12.84 38.72 -13.18
CA GLY A 268 13.57 38.21 -12.02
C GLY A 268 13.86 36.72 -12.12
N GLY A 269 15.14 36.40 -12.12
CA GLY A 269 15.64 35.19 -11.45
C GLY A 269 16.01 35.52 -10.00
N PRO A 270 16.08 34.52 -9.11
CA PRO A 270 16.52 34.74 -7.74
C PRO A 270 17.97 35.25 -7.72
N ARG A 271 18.17 36.40 -7.07
CA ARG A 271 19.48 37.04 -6.88
C ARG A 271 20.23 36.38 -5.72
N VAL A 272 21.30 35.67 -6.04
CA VAL A 272 22.33 35.22 -5.09
C VAL A 272 23.43 36.28 -5.06
N TYR A 273 23.81 36.78 -3.88
CA TYR A 273 25.03 37.59 -3.73
C TYR A 273 26.25 36.67 -3.49
N PRO A 274 27.41 36.99 -4.09
CA PRO A 274 28.47 36.03 -4.35
C PRO A 274 29.61 36.07 -3.31
N LEU A 275 30.34 34.96 -3.22
CA LEU A 275 31.79 35.00 -3.01
C LEU A 275 32.48 34.37 -4.23
N HIS A 276 33.37 35.14 -4.85
CA HIS A 276 34.12 34.83 -6.06
C HIS A 276 35.31 33.90 -5.79
N LEU A 277 35.36 32.81 -6.58
CA LEU A 277 36.48 32.23 -7.38
C LEU A 277 37.84 31.84 -6.70
N PRO A 278 38.68 30.95 -7.31
CA PRO A 278 38.74 30.61 -8.74
C PRO A 278 38.63 29.13 -9.15
N LEU A 279 38.23 29.00 -10.42
CA LEU A 279 38.41 27.84 -11.29
C LEU A 279 39.87 27.37 -11.35
N ASN A 280 40.07 26.07 -11.61
CA ASN A 280 41.16 25.64 -12.48
C ASN A 280 40.84 24.34 -13.24
N ASP A 281 40.89 24.48 -14.56
CA ASP A 281 41.39 23.60 -15.62
C ASP A 281 40.98 22.12 -15.79
N TYR A 282 40.34 21.91 -16.95
CA TYR A 282 40.53 20.86 -17.97
C TYR A 282 40.92 19.43 -17.55
N HIS A 283 40.08 18.45 -17.93
CA HIS A 283 40.50 17.49 -18.96
C HIS A 283 39.33 16.79 -19.69
N ARG A 284 39.49 16.75 -21.01
CA ARG A 284 38.79 15.95 -22.03
C ARG A 284 39.28 14.50 -21.98
N ALA A 285 38.36 13.52 -22.04
CA ALA A 285 38.55 12.15 -22.55
C ALA A 285 37.15 11.50 -22.66
N GLU A 286 36.58 11.35 -23.86
CA GLU A 286 36.71 10.24 -24.82
C GLU A 286 35.53 9.25 -24.73
N GLU A 287 34.85 9.10 -25.88
CA GLU A 287 33.76 8.18 -26.17
C GLU A 287 34.28 6.75 -26.38
N SER A 288 33.52 5.74 -25.91
CA SER A 288 33.18 4.47 -26.60
C SER A 288 32.73 3.39 -25.60
N PRO A 289 32.07 2.28 -26.03
CA PRO A 289 30.95 2.20 -26.96
C PRO A 289 29.78 1.35 -26.41
N ARG A 290 28.64 1.44 -27.12
CA ARG A 290 27.39 0.68 -26.92
C ARG A 290 27.62 -0.84 -26.96
N SER A 291 27.10 -1.57 -25.99
CA SER A 291 26.93 -3.03 -26.06
C SER A 291 25.55 -3.39 -26.58
N ALA A 292 25.52 -4.34 -27.51
CA ALA A 292 24.39 -4.76 -28.31
C ALA A 292 23.26 -5.43 -27.51
N SER A 293 22.03 -5.10 -27.90
CA SER A 293 20.77 -5.72 -27.50
C SER A 293 20.66 -7.15 -28.05
N ARG A 294 20.31 -8.10 -27.18
CA ARG A 294 19.91 -9.48 -27.50
C ARG A 294 18.37 -9.50 -27.70
N PRO A 295 17.79 -10.27 -28.62
CA PRO A 295 16.35 -10.24 -28.86
C PRO A 295 15.60 -10.93 -27.71
N GLU A 296 14.84 -10.14 -26.94
CA GLU A 296 13.90 -10.63 -25.93
C GLU A 296 12.74 -11.35 -26.61
N HIS A 297 12.46 -12.59 -26.18
CA HIS A 297 11.25 -13.29 -26.57
C HIS A 297 10.08 -12.71 -25.75
N ASP A 298 9.29 -11.87 -26.39
CA ASP A 298 8.12 -11.13 -25.89
C ASP A 298 6.91 -12.05 -25.59
N TYR A 299 7.09 -12.98 -24.65
CA TYR A 299 6.03 -13.90 -24.19
C TYR A 299 5.82 -13.88 -22.67
N GLY A 300 6.36 -12.88 -21.96
CA GLY A 300 6.10 -12.70 -20.53
C GLY A 300 4.62 -12.41 -20.28
N LEU A 301 3.98 -13.18 -19.39
CA LEU A 301 2.62 -12.91 -18.94
C LEU A 301 2.60 -11.57 -18.18
N GLU A 302 1.82 -10.61 -18.64
CA GLU A 302 1.74 -9.27 -18.05
C GLU A 302 1.11 -9.30 -16.65
N VAL A 303 0.21 -10.24 -16.39
CA VAL A 303 -0.40 -10.45 -15.07
C VAL A 303 0.64 -10.87 -14.02
N ALA A 304 1.79 -11.39 -14.45
CA ALA A 304 2.90 -11.81 -13.59
C ALA A 304 4.08 -10.84 -13.55
N ALA A 305 4.07 -9.79 -14.38
CA ALA A 305 5.14 -8.78 -14.45
C ALA A 305 5.22 -7.90 -13.17
N THR A 306 4.29 -8.08 -12.23
CA THR A 306 4.30 -7.56 -10.86
C THR A 306 5.18 -8.41 -9.91
N ARG A 307 6.24 -9.06 -10.42
CA ARG A 307 7.16 -9.88 -9.62
C ARG A 307 8.13 -8.98 -8.83
N PRO A 308 8.17 -9.03 -7.49
CA PRO A 308 9.29 -8.47 -6.74
C PRO A 308 10.57 -9.27 -7.06
N PRO A 309 11.75 -8.63 -7.12
CA PRO A 309 12.99 -9.31 -7.48
C PRO A 309 13.27 -10.48 -6.52
N PRO A 310 13.83 -11.61 -7.01
CA PRO A 310 14.17 -12.73 -6.15
C PRO A 310 15.21 -12.29 -5.12
N ALA A 311 14.91 -12.50 -3.84
CA ALA A 311 15.88 -12.31 -2.77
C ALA A 311 17.02 -13.33 -2.95
N GLU A 312 18.26 -12.85 -2.98
CA GLU A 312 19.44 -13.70 -3.02
C GLU A 312 19.46 -14.66 -1.81
N PRO A 313 19.78 -15.95 -2.00
CA PRO A 313 19.81 -16.90 -0.89
C PRO A 313 21.00 -16.61 0.02
N ALA A 314 20.72 -16.13 1.22
CA ALA A 314 21.68 -16.06 2.30
C ALA A 314 22.09 -17.49 2.70
N THR A 315 23.36 -17.79 2.46
CA THR A 315 24.01 -19.03 2.90
C THR A 315 24.18 -19.02 4.41
N LEU A 316 23.39 -19.80 5.13
CA LEU A 316 23.68 -20.20 6.49
C LEU A 316 23.76 -21.73 6.55
N SER A 317 25.00 -22.20 6.56
CA SER A 317 25.40 -23.55 6.92
C SER A 317 24.91 -23.87 8.33
N ALA A 318 24.04 -24.86 8.45
CA ALA A 318 23.84 -25.61 9.68
C ALA A 318 23.76 -27.09 9.32
N GLN A 319 24.89 -27.77 9.52
CA GLN A 319 25.00 -29.21 9.46
C GLN A 319 24.06 -29.83 10.53
N SER A 320 23.14 -30.69 10.11
CA SER A 320 22.66 -31.77 10.97
C SER A 320 22.40 -33.00 10.11
N LYS A 321 23.04 -34.08 10.55
CA LYS A 321 23.26 -35.32 9.83
C LYS A 321 21.94 -36.04 9.57
N ILE A 322 21.76 -36.42 8.32
CA ILE A 322 20.81 -37.45 7.88
C ILE A 322 21.28 -38.79 8.46
N SER A 323 20.37 -39.53 9.07
CA SER A 323 20.44 -40.99 9.10
C SER A 323 19.15 -41.50 8.50
N GLU A 324 19.27 -42.03 7.28
CA GLU A 324 18.26 -42.80 6.59
C GLU A 324 17.99 -44.10 7.34
N ALA A 325 16.71 -44.41 7.57
CA ALA A 325 16.24 -45.79 7.69
C ALA A 325 14.81 -45.89 7.11
N MET A 326 14.81 -46.41 5.89
CA MET A 326 13.78 -47.11 5.12
C MET A 326 12.51 -47.62 5.86
N VAL A 327 11.37 -47.30 5.26
CA VAL A 327 10.12 -48.09 5.08
C VAL A 327 9.69 -49.03 6.21
N GLU A 328 8.66 -48.61 6.95
CA GLU A 328 7.50 -49.46 7.28
C GLU A 328 6.36 -48.59 7.81
N ALA A 329 5.16 -48.73 7.26
CA ALA A 329 3.95 -48.14 7.82
C ALA A 329 3.56 -48.87 9.11
N PRO A 330 3.15 -48.12 10.15
CA PRO A 330 2.01 -48.56 10.93
C PRO A 330 1.02 -47.41 11.13
N SER A 331 -0.20 -47.68 10.64
CA SER A 331 -1.43 -47.08 11.11
C SER A 331 -1.49 -47.08 12.63
N THR A 332 -1.42 -45.90 13.23
CA THR A 332 -1.87 -45.68 14.61
C THR A 332 -2.63 -44.37 14.68
N ASN A 333 -3.91 -44.51 15.01
CA ASN A 333 -4.91 -43.47 15.16
C ASN A 333 -4.41 -42.28 15.99
N GLU A 334 -4.31 -41.11 15.36
CA GLU A 334 -4.47 -39.85 16.09
C GLU A 334 -5.95 -39.71 16.48
N PRO A 335 -6.28 -39.41 17.74
CA PRO A 335 -7.66 -39.18 18.16
C PRO A 335 -8.25 -38.01 17.39
N GLY A 336 -9.26 -38.31 16.56
CA GLY A 336 -9.84 -37.41 15.59
C GLY A 336 -10.30 -36.09 16.21
N MET A 337 -9.72 -34.99 15.73
CA MET A 337 -10.37 -33.69 15.76
C MET A 337 -11.65 -33.84 14.92
N ALA A 338 -12.79 -34.03 15.59
CA ALA A 338 -14.09 -34.10 14.94
C ALA A 338 -14.22 -32.87 14.04
N ALA A 339 -14.45 -33.10 12.74
CA ALA A 339 -14.67 -32.01 11.79
C ALA A 339 -15.82 -31.14 12.31
N PRO A 340 -15.74 -29.81 12.19
CA PRO A 340 -16.76 -28.93 12.70
C PRO A 340 -18.12 -29.32 12.11
N PRO A 341 -19.18 -29.44 12.93
CA PRO A 341 -20.47 -29.95 12.51
C PRO A 341 -21.12 -29.10 11.43
N VAL A 342 -20.76 -27.83 11.29
CA VAL A 342 -21.33 -26.93 10.27
C VAL A 342 -20.24 -26.35 9.38
N THR A 343 -20.46 -26.37 8.06
CA THR A 343 -19.64 -25.65 7.09
C THR A 343 -20.47 -24.55 6.42
N VAL A 344 -19.92 -23.35 6.37
CA VAL A 344 -20.48 -22.21 5.65
C VAL A 344 -19.63 -21.97 4.40
N GLU A 345 -20.26 -22.04 3.24
CA GLU A 345 -19.65 -21.76 1.95
C GLU A 345 -20.11 -20.39 1.49
N VAL A 346 -19.15 -19.51 1.20
CA VAL A 346 -19.41 -18.14 0.73
C VAL A 346 -18.77 -17.86 -0.63
N PHE A 347 -17.94 -18.74 -1.19
CA PHE A 347 -17.54 -18.63 -2.60
C PHE A 347 -18.66 -19.21 -3.49
N GLY A 348 -19.40 -18.32 -4.14
CA GLY A 348 -20.71 -18.61 -4.75
C GLY A 348 -21.87 -18.03 -3.91
N PRO A 349 -23.09 -18.57 -4.06
CA PRO A 349 -24.19 -18.21 -3.18
C PRO A 349 -23.96 -18.78 -1.77
N LEU A 350 -24.40 -18.08 -0.73
CA LEU A 350 -24.27 -18.57 0.65
C LEU A 350 -24.92 -19.96 0.78
N ARG A 351 -24.14 -20.92 1.27
CA ARG A 351 -24.61 -22.25 1.65
C ARG A 351 -24.16 -22.61 3.05
N VAL A 352 -25.07 -23.16 3.83
CA VAL A 352 -24.81 -23.64 5.19
C VAL A 352 -25.12 -25.12 5.21
N ARG A 353 -24.09 -25.95 5.38
CA ARG A 353 -24.21 -27.40 5.41
C ARG A 353 -23.96 -27.91 6.82
N TRP A 354 -24.84 -28.77 7.30
CA TRP A 354 -24.69 -29.50 8.53
C TRP A 354 -24.21 -30.92 8.22
N HIS A 355 -23.10 -31.32 8.82
CA HIS A 355 -22.51 -32.65 8.68
C HIS A 355 -23.04 -33.57 9.78
N THR A 356 -23.72 -34.63 9.37
CA THR A 356 -24.16 -35.72 10.24
C THR A 356 -23.37 -36.98 9.91
N GLU A 357 -23.52 -38.04 10.72
CA GLU A 357 -22.91 -39.35 10.45
C GLU A 357 -23.31 -39.92 9.08
N THR A 358 -24.45 -39.49 8.52
CA THR A 358 -25.01 -39.98 7.26
C THR A 358 -24.72 -39.08 6.06
N GLY A 359 -24.06 -37.93 6.24
CA GLY A 359 -23.71 -36.99 5.16
C GLY A 359 -23.98 -35.51 5.46
N ALA A 360 -23.86 -34.66 4.45
CA ALA A 360 -23.98 -33.21 4.60
C ALA A 360 -25.33 -32.67 4.08
N VAL A 361 -26.14 -32.11 4.98
CA VAL A 361 -27.48 -31.56 4.71
C VAL A 361 -27.43 -30.04 4.55
N ASP A 362 -28.05 -29.49 3.50
CA ASP A 362 -28.19 -28.03 3.32
C ASP A 362 -29.30 -27.47 4.23
N ILE A 363 -28.90 -26.59 5.15
CA ILE A 363 -29.80 -25.91 6.10
C ILE A 363 -29.98 -24.42 5.79
N THR A 364 -29.44 -23.92 4.67
CA THR A 364 -29.50 -22.50 4.27
C THR A 364 -30.93 -21.95 4.27
N ALA A 365 -31.88 -22.72 3.73
CA ALA A 365 -33.28 -22.32 3.64
C ALA A 365 -33.96 -22.17 5.02
N ARG A 366 -33.43 -22.82 6.06
CA ARG A 366 -33.94 -22.75 7.44
C ARG A 366 -33.55 -21.44 8.15
N LEU A 367 -32.60 -20.69 7.60
CA LEU A 367 -32.19 -19.39 8.12
C LEU A 367 -33.01 -18.27 7.48
N THR A 368 -33.41 -17.30 8.31
CA THR A 368 -34.04 -16.06 7.84
C THR A 368 -33.08 -15.25 6.96
N PRO A 369 -33.56 -14.41 6.03
CA PRO A 369 -32.67 -13.57 5.19
C PRO A 369 -31.68 -12.75 6.01
N ARG A 370 -32.15 -12.13 7.09
CA ARG A 370 -31.30 -11.36 8.00
C ARG A 370 -30.31 -12.23 8.79
N GLY A 371 -30.70 -13.45 9.12
CA GLY A 371 -29.79 -14.42 9.75
C GLY A 371 -28.70 -14.89 8.80
N ARG A 372 -29.02 -15.09 7.51
CA ARG A 372 -28.04 -15.41 6.45
C ARG A 372 -27.03 -14.28 6.25
N GLU A 373 -27.51 -13.04 6.18
CA GLU A 373 -26.65 -11.87 6.06
C GLU A 373 -25.71 -11.72 7.26
N LEU A 374 -26.23 -11.84 8.49
CA LEU A 374 -25.41 -11.78 9.71
C LEU A 374 -24.40 -12.94 9.77
N LEU A 375 -24.79 -14.16 9.38
CA LEU A 375 -23.89 -15.30 9.34
C LEU A 375 -22.77 -15.09 8.32
N ALA A 376 -23.11 -14.62 7.12
CA ALA A 376 -22.12 -14.31 6.08
C ALA A 376 -21.18 -13.20 6.50
N LEU A 377 -21.70 -12.14 7.13
CA LEU A 377 -20.89 -11.06 7.68
C LEU A 377 -19.87 -11.62 8.68
N LEU A 378 -20.30 -12.39 9.68
CA LEU A 378 -19.37 -12.99 10.64
C LEU A 378 -18.41 -14.00 9.99
N ALA A 379 -18.84 -14.74 8.97
CA ALA A 379 -17.99 -15.69 8.24
C ALA A 379 -16.88 -14.98 7.44
N LEU A 380 -17.16 -13.79 6.90
CA LEU A 380 -16.23 -12.97 6.12
C LEU A 380 -15.26 -12.14 6.99
N HIS A 381 -15.42 -12.17 8.31
CA HIS A 381 -14.55 -11.48 9.27
C HIS A 381 -13.96 -12.47 10.28
N PRO A 382 -12.92 -13.26 9.90
CA PRO A 382 -12.31 -14.26 10.77
C PRO A 382 -11.76 -13.68 12.08
N GLU A 383 -11.28 -12.42 12.08
CA GLU A 383 -10.76 -11.75 13.28
C GLU A 383 -11.87 -11.16 14.18
N GLY A 384 -13.14 -11.32 13.79
CA GLY A 384 -14.31 -10.84 14.50
C GLY A 384 -14.60 -9.35 14.31
N LEU A 385 -15.87 -8.99 14.54
CA LEU A 385 -16.38 -7.63 14.37
C LEU A 385 -16.74 -6.98 15.71
N THR A 386 -16.51 -5.67 15.80
CA THR A 386 -17.04 -4.88 16.93
C THR A 386 -18.55 -4.73 16.81
N ARG A 387 -19.19 -4.34 17.92
CA ARG A 387 -20.62 -4.05 17.91
C ARG A 387 -20.97 -2.92 16.95
N GLU A 388 -20.17 -1.87 16.96
CA GLU A 388 -20.37 -0.67 16.16
C GLU A 388 -20.29 -1.01 14.67
N ALA A 389 -19.31 -1.83 14.27
CA ALA A 389 -19.19 -2.32 12.89
C ALA A 389 -20.40 -3.18 12.48
N LEU A 390 -20.82 -4.13 13.33
CA LEU A 390 -22.04 -4.93 13.07
C LEU A 390 -23.28 -4.05 12.88
N VAL A 391 -23.41 -2.99 13.68
CA VAL A 391 -24.55 -2.06 13.56
C VAL A 391 -24.49 -1.29 12.24
N ALA A 392 -23.32 -0.75 11.91
CA ALA A 392 -23.10 0.01 10.69
C ALA A 392 -23.37 -0.84 9.44
N ASP A 393 -22.81 -2.05 9.36
CA ASP A 393 -22.91 -2.88 8.15
C ASP A 393 -24.33 -3.45 7.95
N LEU A 394 -24.97 -3.90 9.02
CA LEU A 394 -26.29 -4.52 8.91
C LEU A 394 -27.41 -3.47 8.85
N TRP A 395 -27.39 -2.43 9.68
CA TRP A 395 -28.50 -1.47 9.79
C TRP A 395 -28.26 -0.13 9.09
N GLY A 396 -27.02 0.16 8.65
CA GLY A 396 -26.68 1.38 7.91
C GLY A 396 -27.17 2.65 8.61
N GLU A 397 -27.75 3.56 7.82
CA GLU A 397 -28.33 4.83 8.29
C GLU A 397 -29.56 4.65 9.20
N GLN A 398 -30.18 3.46 9.22
CA GLN A 398 -31.36 3.15 10.03
C GLN A 398 -30.94 2.62 11.41
N SER A 399 -30.06 3.35 12.09
CA SER A 399 -29.49 2.89 13.35
C SER A 399 -30.57 2.84 14.46
N PRO A 400 -30.81 1.67 15.07
CA PRO A 400 -31.86 1.53 16.08
C PRO A 400 -31.51 2.29 17.37
N ARG A 401 -32.52 2.83 18.07
CA ARG A 401 -32.36 3.58 19.33
C ARG A 401 -31.58 2.84 20.43
N ARG A 402 -31.51 1.50 20.39
CA ARG A 402 -30.76 0.63 21.31
C ARG A 402 -29.95 -0.42 20.52
N PRO A 403 -28.78 -0.06 19.98
CA PRO A 403 -28.02 -0.93 19.08
C PRO A 403 -27.59 -2.25 19.72
N ALA A 404 -27.16 -2.21 20.99
CA ALA A 404 -26.72 -3.41 21.72
C ALA A 404 -27.81 -4.48 21.84
N ASN A 405 -29.04 -4.10 22.15
CA ASN A 405 -30.14 -5.05 22.32
C ASN A 405 -30.53 -5.70 20.99
N VAL A 406 -30.49 -4.92 19.91
CA VAL A 406 -30.83 -5.41 18.57
C VAL A 406 -29.79 -6.39 18.07
N VAL A 407 -28.49 -6.09 18.22
CA VAL A 407 -27.39 -7.00 17.88
C VAL A 407 -27.48 -8.30 18.69
N ASN A 408 -27.61 -8.21 20.02
CA ASN A 408 -27.72 -9.40 20.87
C ASN A 408 -28.95 -10.25 20.52
N THR A 409 -30.07 -9.61 20.19
CA THR A 409 -31.28 -10.32 19.74
C THR A 409 -31.07 -11.01 18.39
N ALA A 410 -30.38 -10.36 17.44
CA ALA A 410 -30.08 -10.95 16.14
C ALA A 410 -29.13 -12.17 16.28
N LEU A 411 -28.08 -12.05 17.10
CA LEU A 411 -27.15 -13.14 17.40
C LEU A 411 -27.82 -14.31 18.14
N ALA A 412 -28.69 -14.02 19.11
CA ALA A 412 -29.45 -15.04 19.82
C ALA A 412 -30.41 -15.79 18.87
N ARG A 413 -31.09 -15.06 17.97
CA ARG A 413 -31.94 -15.66 16.94
C ARG A 413 -31.16 -16.51 15.94
N LEU A 414 -29.99 -16.05 15.50
CA LEU A 414 -29.11 -16.84 14.63
C LEU A 414 -28.67 -18.14 15.32
N THR A 415 -28.22 -18.04 16.57
CA THR A 415 -27.78 -19.21 17.35
C THR A 415 -28.93 -20.20 17.58
N ALA A 416 -30.13 -19.70 17.92
CA ALA A 416 -31.31 -20.55 18.08
C ALA A 416 -31.74 -21.22 16.76
N ALA A 417 -31.66 -20.50 15.63
CA ALA A 417 -31.97 -21.05 14.32
C ALA A 417 -30.97 -22.13 13.90
N LEU A 418 -29.67 -21.92 14.14
CA LEU A 418 -28.63 -22.92 13.90
C LEU A 418 -28.80 -24.13 14.81
N GLY A 419 -29.07 -23.92 16.11
CA GLY A 419 -29.35 -24.99 17.05
C GLY A 419 -30.57 -25.84 16.64
N ALA A 420 -31.67 -25.19 16.26
CA ALA A 420 -32.87 -25.89 15.76
C ALA A 420 -32.59 -26.63 14.45
N ALA A 421 -31.79 -26.06 13.55
CA ALA A 421 -31.46 -26.66 12.27
C ALA A 421 -30.49 -27.84 12.37
N THR A 422 -29.71 -27.93 13.45
CA THR A 422 -28.66 -28.93 13.71
C THR A 422 -29.02 -29.90 14.85
N GLU A 423 -30.32 -29.98 15.18
CA GLU A 423 -30.84 -30.87 16.25
C GLU A 423 -30.15 -30.67 17.61
N GLY A 424 -29.74 -29.44 17.91
CA GLY A 424 -29.06 -29.06 19.15
C GLY A 424 -27.54 -29.27 19.15
N SER A 425 -26.97 -29.83 18.07
CA SER A 425 -25.51 -30.05 17.93
C SER A 425 -24.73 -28.74 18.01
N VAL A 426 -25.32 -27.64 17.52
CA VAL A 426 -24.75 -26.29 17.65
C VAL A 426 -25.47 -25.52 18.76
N SER A 427 -24.93 -25.62 19.97
CA SER A 427 -25.45 -24.88 21.13
C SER A 427 -24.87 -23.46 21.25
N ARG A 428 -23.69 -23.22 20.67
CA ARG A 428 -23.02 -21.91 20.64
C ARG A 428 -22.35 -21.73 19.27
N ALA A 429 -22.93 -20.87 18.44
CA ALA A 429 -22.41 -20.57 17.10
C ALA A 429 -21.48 -19.35 17.08
N VAL A 430 -21.61 -18.47 18.07
CA VAL A 430 -20.90 -17.20 18.15
C VAL A 430 -20.14 -17.13 19.47
N ILE A 431 -18.86 -16.81 19.40
CA ILE A 431 -18.04 -16.42 20.54
C ILE A 431 -18.03 -14.89 20.57
N GLY A 432 -18.38 -14.32 21.72
CA GLY A 432 -18.32 -12.88 21.94
C GLY A 432 -17.60 -12.57 23.25
N ASP A 433 -16.58 -11.74 23.16
CA ASP A 433 -16.10 -10.90 24.28
C ASP A 433 -16.82 -9.54 24.17
N PRO A 434 -16.87 -8.66 25.18
CA PRO A 434 -17.51 -7.34 25.04
C PRO A 434 -16.99 -6.50 23.88
N LEU A 435 -15.80 -6.82 23.34
CA LEU A 435 -15.15 -6.10 22.26
C LEU A 435 -15.38 -6.67 20.85
N ARG A 436 -15.56 -7.98 20.68
CA ARG A 436 -15.62 -8.62 19.35
C ARG A 436 -16.54 -9.84 19.30
N TYR A 437 -17.29 -9.95 18.20
CA TYR A 437 -18.15 -11.09 17.86
C TYR A 437 -17.54 -11.87 16.69
N GLN A 438 -17.41 -13.18 16.84
CA GLN A 438 -16.83 -14.09 15.86
C GLN A 438 -17.60 -15.42 15.85
N LEU A 439 -17.63 -16.13 14.72
CA LEU A 439 -18.13 -17.51 14.70
C LEU A 439 -17.17 -18.42 15.48
N ASP A 440 -17.72 -19.42 16.17
CA ASP A 440 -16.92 -20.41 16.90
C ASP A 440 -16.21 -21.35 15.90
N PRO A 441 -14.87 -21.32 15.82
CA PRO A 441 -14.15 -22.14 14.84
C PRO A 441 -14.14 -23.63 15.18
N THR A 442 -14.51 -24.01 16.40
CA THR A 442 -14.66 -25.42 16.79
C THR A 442 -15.97 -26.02 16.27
N VAL A 443 -16.96 -25.17 15.98
CA VAL A 443 -18.31 -25.60 15.60
C VAL A 443 -18.60 -25.30 14.13
N ILE A 444 -18.04 -24.21 13.60
CA ILE A 444 -18.27 -23.71 12.25
C ILE A 444 -16.94 -23.62 11.51
N ALA A 445 -16.85 -24.23 10.33
CA ALA A 445 -15.81 -23.93 9.36
C ALA A 445 -16.35 -23.10 8.20
N THR A 446 -15.50 -22.28 7.61
CA THR A 446 -15.85 -21.54 6.39
C THR A 446 -14.80 -21.75 5.30
N ASP A 447 -15.22 -21.75 4.04
CA ASP A 447 -14.30 -21.75 2.90
C ASP A 447 -13.51 -20.42 2.83
N TYR A 448 -14.11 -19.30 3.23
CA TYR A 448 -13.43 -18.01 3.34
C TYR A 448 -12.26 -18.01 4.33
N TRP A 449 -12.37 -18.71 5.46
CA TRP A 449 -11.24 -18.79 6.41
C TRP A 449 -10.07 -19.55 5.81
N ARG A 450 -10.33 -20.63 5.07
CA ARG A 450 -9.29 -21.36 4.33
C ARG A 450 -8.65 -20.48 3.26
N PHE A 451 -9.45 -19.69 2.55
CA PHE A 451 -8.97 -18.70 1.59
C PHE A 451 -8.10 -17.62 2.26
N ALA A 452 -8.59 -17.01 3.36
CA ALA A 452 -7.88 -15.98 4.10
C ALA A 452 -6.56 -16.51 4.69
N ASP A 453 -6.54 -17.74 5.20
CA ASP A 453 -5.34 -18.42 5.66
C ASP A 453 -4.34 -18.66 4.53
N ALA A 454 -4.81 -19.11 3.36
CA ALA A 454 -3.95 -19.28 2.19
C ALA A 454 -3.39 -17.94 1.70
N VAL A 455 -4.16 -16.86 1.74
CA VAL A 455 -3.69 -15.50 1.46
C VAL A 455 -2.61 -15.09 2.47
N ARG A 456 -2.82 -15.31 3.78
CA ARG A 456 -1.80 -15.06 4.82
C ARG A 456 -0.53 -15.87 4.58
N GLN A 457 -0.66 -17.16 4.29
CA GLN A 457 0.47 -18.04 3.99
C GLN A 457 1.25 -17.57 2.75
N ARG A 458 0.57 -17.16 1.68
CA ARG A 458 1.20 -16.59 0.48
C ARG A 458 2.03 -15.35 0.83
N ARG A 459 1.50 -14.47 1.69
CA ARG A 459 2.16 -13.22 2.12
C ARG A 459 3.40 -13.48 2.98
N HIS A 460 3.40 -14.55 3.78
CA HIS A 460 4.52 -14.92 4.66
C HIS A 460 5.44 -16.01 4.10
N ALA A 461 5.19 -16.51 2.89
CA ALA A 461 5.97 -17.58 2.26
C ALA A 461 7.42 -17.14 1.99
N GLY A 462 8.35 -17.80 2.67
CA GLY A 462 9.79 -17.59 2.49
C GLY A 462 10.39 -18.31 1.27
N THR A 463 9.67 -19.28 0.70
CA THR A 463 10.10 -20.05 -0.47
C THR A 463 9.08 -19.96 -1.61
N ASP A 464 9.53 -20.15 -2.84
CA ASP A 464 8.64 -20.21 -4.01
C ASP A 464 7.71 -21.43 -3.95
N THR A 465 8.13 -22.54 -3.32
CA THR A 465 7.31 -23.74 -3.11
C THR A 465 6.15 -23.47 -2.16
N ASP A 466 6.40 -22.81 -1.02
CA ASP A 466 5.34 -22.45 -0.07
C ASP A 466 4.37 -21.46 -0.70
N ARG A 467 4.90 -20.49 -1.47
CA ARG A 467 4.08 -19.52 -2.20
C ARG A 467 3.22 -20.21 -3.26
N HIS A 468 3.76 -21.19 -3.97
CA HIS A 468 3.02 -21.99 -4.95
C HIS A 468 1.88 -22.77 -4.30
N THR A 469 2.14 -23.46 -3.18
CA THR A 469 1.13 -24.18 -2.42
C THR A 469 0.02 -23.25 -1.93
N ALA A 470 0.38 -22.11 -1.36
CA ALA A 470 -0.58 -21.11 -0.90
C ALA A 470 -1.43 -20.55 -2.06
N CYS A 471 -0.81 -20.18 -3.19
CA CYS A 471 -1.53 -19.73 -4.38
C CYS A 471 -2.49 -20.80 -4.91
N ARG A 472 -2.10 -22.08 -4.89
CA ARG A 472 -3.00 -23.18 -5.27
C ARG A 472 -4.23 -23.26 -4.38
N HIS A 473 -4.08 -23.12 -3.07
CA HIS A 473 -5.22 -23.14 -2.15
C HIS A 473 -6.19 -21.95 -2.36
N ILE A 474 -5.64 -20.77 -2.68
CA ILE A 474 -6.44 -19.58 -3.05
C ILE A 474 -7.30 -19.89 -4.29
N VAL A 475 -6.67 -20.37 -5.37
CA VAL A 475 -7.36 -20.66 -6.64
C VAL A 475 -8.37 -21.80 -6.50
N ASP A 476 -8.02 -22.88 -5.80
CA ASP A 476 -8.93 -24.01 -5.54
C ASP A 476 -10.20 -23.55 -4.82
N THR A 477 -10.06 -22.66 -3.83
CA THR A 477 -11.22 -22.14 -3.10
C THR A 477 -12.04 -21.18 -3.96
N ALA A 478 -11.38 -20.28 -4.70
CA ALA A 478 -12.04 -19.28 -5.53
C ALA A 478 -12.77 -19.90 -6.74
N SER A 479 -12.28 -21.02 -7.29
CA SER A 479 -12.88 -21.72 -8.44
C SER A 479 -14.33 -22.16 -8.24
N ARG A 480 -14.85 -22.12 -7.00
CA ARG A 480 -16.26 -22.38 -6.68
C ARG A 480 -17.22 -21.26 -7.09
N GLY A 481 -16.68 -20.06 -7.34
CA GLY A 481 -17.44 -18.92 -7.86
C GLY A 481 -17.18 -17.60 -7.13
N VAL A 482 -17.85 -16.56 -7.59
CA VAL A 482 -17.72 -15.20 -7.03
C VAL A 482 -18.22 -15.15 -5.57
N LEU A 483 -17.50 -14.46 -4.70
CA LEU A 483 -17.82 -14.37 -3.27
C LEU A 483 -19.23 -13.79 -3.02
N ALA A 484 -20.06 -14.54 -2.29
CA ALA A 484 -21.38 -14.19 -1.78
C ALA A 484 -22.30 -13.59 -2.84
N THR A 485 -22.54 -14.30 -3.94
CA THR A 485 -23.31 -13.77 -5.10
C THR A 485 -24.76 -13.45 -4.79
N ASP A 486 -25.34 -14.07 -3.75
CA ASP A 486 -26.71 -13.85 -3.31
C ASP A 486 -26.86 -12.66 -2.35
N LEU A 487 -25.75 -12.07 -1.90
CA LEU A 487 -25.75 -10.87 -1.05
C LEU A 487 -25.56 -9.59 -1.87
N THR A 488 -26.49 -8.65 -1.68
CA THR A 488 -26.52 -7.33 -2.32
C THR A 488 -26.16 -6.20 -1.36
N ALA A 489 -25.84 -6.52 -0.10
CA ALA A 489 -25.49 -5.53 0.90
C ALA A 489 -24.18 -4.82 0.54
N ALA A 490 -24.14 -3.50 0.76
CA ALA A 490 -23.02 -2.65 0.34
C ALA A 490 -21.68 -3.06 0.98
N TRP A 491 -21.71 -3.57 2.21
CA TRP A 491 -20.52 -4.02 2.94
C TRP A 491 -19.83 -5.22 2.29
N VAL A 492 -20.52 -6.01 1.44
CA VAL A 492 -19.93 -7.17 0.76
C VAL A 492 -19.00 -6.75 -0.38
N ALA A 493 -19.29 -5.62 -1.03
CA ALA A 493 -18.55 -5.15 -2.20
C ALA A 493 -17.02 -5.03 -1.97
N PRO A 494 -16.52 -4.37 -0.90
CA PRO A 494 -15.08 -4.29 -0.66
C PRO A 494 -14.42 -5.66 -0.40
N VAL A 495 -15.10 -6.55 0.33
CA VAL A 495 -14.56 -7.90 0.63
C VAL A 495 -14.51 -8.76 -0.64
N ARG A 496 -15.54 -8.69 -1.48
CA ARG A 496 -15.60 -9.37 -2.78
C ARG A 496 -14.49 -8.88 -3.70
N GLU A 497 -14.24 -7.58 -3.74
CA GLU A 497 -13.16 -6.97 -4.53
C GLU A 497 -11.77 -7.40 -4.03
N ALA A 498 -11.55 -7.44 -2.72
CA ALA A 498 -10.29 -7.92 -2.14
C ALA A 498 -10.02 -9.39 -2.51
N ALA A 499 -11.02 -10.27 -2.34
CA ALA A 499 -10.90 -11.69 -2.70
C ALA A 499 -10.65 -11.89 -4.21
N ARG A 500 -11.30 -11.08 -5.05
CA ARG A 500 -11.07 -11.09 -6.50
C ARG A 500 -9.62 -10.73 -6.86
N ARG A 501 -9.07 -9.66 -6.26
CA ARG A 501 -7.67 -9.25 -6.47
C ARG A 501 -6.68 -10.30 -6.01
N ASP A 502 -6.90 -10.87 -4.82
CA ASP A 502 -6.04 -11.91 -4.28
C ASP A 502 -6.03 -13.17 -5.15
N THR A 503 -7.18 -13.52 -5.73
CA THR A 503 -7.34 -14.64 -6.67
C THR A 503 -6.57 -14.38 -7.97
N ILE A 504 -6.76 -13.22 -8.61
CA ILE A 504 -6.06 -12.86 -9.85
C ILE A 504 -4.54 -12.85 -9.65
N THR A 505 -4.07 -12.33 -8.51
CA THR A 505 -2.65 -12.33 -8.15
C THR A 505 -2.12 -13.76 -8.01
N ALA A 506 -2.87 -14.65 -7.36
CA ALA A 506 -2.49 -16.06 -7.21
C ALA A 506 -2.47 -16.79 -8.56
N VAL A 507 -3.47 -16.56 -9.42
CA VAL A 507 -3.52 -17.11 -10.78
C VAL A 507 -2.32 -16.63 -11.60
N GLY A 508 -2.00 -15.33 -11.57
CA GLY A 508 -0.84 -14.77 -12.26
C GLY A 508 0.47 -15.45 -11.86
N PHE A 509 0.67 -15.66 -10.56
CA PHE A 509 1.83 -16.36 -10.04
C PHE A 509 1.92 -17.81 -10.53
N LEU A 510 0.81 -18.56 -10.48
CA LEU A 510 0.77 -19.96 -10.93
C LEU A 510 0.93 -20.08 -12.45
N ALA A 511 0.27 -19.21 -13.22
CA ALA A 511 0.37 -19.19 -14.67
C ALA A 511 1.80 -18.86 -15.13
N ALA A 512 2.49 -17.93 -14.47
CA ALA A 512 3.89 -17.61 -14.76
C ALA A 512 4.85 -18.75 -14.46
N ALA A 513 4.60 -19.53 -13.42
CA ALA A 513 5.40 -20.72 -13.13
C ALA A 513 5.14 -21.83 -14.17
N ALA A 514 3.90 -21.93 -14.67
CA ALA A 514 3.49 -22.96 -15.62
C ALA A 514 3.80 -22.64 -17.08
N VAL A 515 3.90 -21.37 -17.50
CA VAL A 515 3.97 -20.95 -18.91
C VAL A 515 5.06 -21.65 -19.74
N ASP A 516 6.21 -21.94 -19.14
CA ASP A 516 7.33 -22.54 -19.85
C ASP A 516 7.27 -24.07 -19.95
N HIS A 517 6.63 -24.73 -18.97
CA HIS A 517 6.62 -26.19 -18.84
C HIS A 517 5.27 -26.81 -19.24
N ASP A 518 4.17 -26.12 -18.92
CA ASP A 518 2.79 -26.50 -19.23
C ASP A 518 1.94 -25.26 -19.58
N PRO A 519 2.08 -24.72 -20.80
CA PRO A 519 1.31 -23.56 -21.25
C PRO A 519 -0.21 -23.80 -21.31
N ARG A 520 -0.67 -25.06 -21.41
CA ARG A 520 -2.11 -25.39 -21.38
C ARG A 520 -2.67 -25.24 -19.97
N HIS A 521 -1.93 -25.69 -18.96
CA HIS A 521 -2.31 -25.44 -17.57
C HIS A 521 -2.34 -23.95 -17.24
N ALA A 522 -1.35 -23.17 -17.72
CA ALA A 522 -1.36 -21.72 -17.57
C ALA A 522 -2.60 -21.07 -18.20
N LEU A 523 -3.02 -21.55 -19.39
CA LEU A 523 -4.23 -21.06 -20.06
C LEU A 523 -5.48 -21.33 -19.22
N HIS A 524 -5.65 -22.56 -18.73
CA HIS A 524 -6.79 -22.93 -17.90
C HIS A 524 -6.89 -22.09 -16.60
N LEU A 525 -5.74 -21.79 -15.99
CA LEU A 525 -5.68 -20.90 -14.83
C LEU A 525 -6.18 -19.49 -15.14
N LEU A 526 -5.78 -18.92 -16.29
CA LEU A 526 -6.23 -17.58 -16.71
C LEU A 526 -7.71 -17.57 -17.10
N GLU A 527 -8.22 -18.63 -17.73
CA GLU A 527 -9.64 -18.79 -18.03
C GLU A 527 -10.48 -18.84 -16.74
N THR A 528 -9.98 -19.53 -15.70
CA THR A 528 -10.63 -19.54 -14.38
C THR A 528 -10.70 -18.13 -13.78
N ALA A 529 -9.66 -17.29 -13.97
CA ALA A 529 -9.69 -15.91 -13.50
C ALA A 529 -10.73 -15.04 -14.25
N LEU A 530 -11.07 -15.35 -15.50
CA LEU A 530 -12.10 -14.63 -16.26
C LEU A 530 -13.50 -14.81 -15.67
N GLU A 531 -13.78 -15.90 -14.95
CA GLU A 531 -15.05 -16.07 -14.24
C GLU A 531 -15.25 -15.00 -13.15
N HIS A 532 -14.14 -14.52 -12.58
CA HIS A 532 -14.13 -13.51 -11.53
C HIS A 532 -14.00 -12.08 -12.04
N ASP A 533 -13.29 -11.89 -13.17
CA ASP A 533 -13.03 -10.57 -13.76
C ASP A 533 -13.06 -10.61 -15.30
N PRO A 534 -14.25 -10.79 -15.90
CA PRO A 534 -14.39 -10.96 -17.34
C PRO A 534 -14.04 -9.70 -18.15
N LEU A 535 -13.96 -8.53 -17.51
CA LEU A 535 -13.69 -7.25 -18.18
C LEU A 535 -12.22 -6.85 -18.15
N ASN A 536 -11.35 -7.66 -17.53
CA ASN A 536 -9.94 -7.33 -17.38
C ASN A 536 -9.11 -7.73 -18.60
N GLU A 537 -8.84 -6.73 -19.43
CA GLU A 537 -8.04 -6.88 -20.65
C GLU A 537 -6.63 -7.43 -20.41
N LEU A 538 -6.06 -7.34 -19.19
CA LEU A 538 -4.76 -7.95 -18.92
C LEU A 538 -4.83 -9.47 -19.02
N LEU A 539 -5.86 -10.09 -18.45
CA LEU A 539 -6.10 -11.54 -18.54
C LEU A 539 -6.31 -11.98 -19.99
N TRP A 540 -7.12 -11.24 -20.75
CA TRP A 540 -7.36 -11.53 -22.16
C TRP A 540 -6.09 -11.46 -23.01
N ARG A 541 -5.25 -10.43 -22.83
CA ARG A 541 -3.98 -10.31 -23.57
C ARG A 541 -3.04 -11.48 -23.28
N ASP A 542 -2.98 -11.94 -22.04
CA ASP A 542 -2.17 -13.09 -21.65
C ASP A 542 -2.72 -14.41 -22.21
N ILE A 543 -4.04 -14.58 -22.27
CA ILE A 543 -4.69 -15.69 -22.97
C ILE A 543 -4.33 -15.67 -24.48
N LEU A 544 -4.38 -14.50 -25.12
CA LEU A 544 -4.00 -14.35 -26.54
C LEU A 544 -2.54 -14.77 -26.78
N ARG A 545 -1.62 -14.36 -25.89
CA ARG A 545 -0.21 -14.78 -25.94
C ARG A 545 -0.06 -16.29 -25.81
N LEU A 546 -0.81 -16.93 -24.91
CA LEU A 546 -0.78 -18.37 -24.71
C LEU A 546 -1.32 -19.13 -25.92
N HIS A 547 -2.44 -18.72 -26.53
CA HIS A 547 -2.92 -19.34 -27.77
C HIS A 547 -1.89 -19.25 -28.89
N ALA A 548 -1.23 -18.10 -29.06
CA ALA A 548 -0.16 -17.95 -30.05
C ALA A 548 1.02 -18.88 -29.76
N ARG A 549 1.43 -19.01 -28.49
CA ARG A 549 2.50 -19.93 -28.06
C ARG A 549 2.14 -21.40 -28.27
N LEU A 550 0.88 -21.77 -28.10
CA LEU A 550 0.36 -23.11 -28.36
C LEU A 550 0.15 -23.40 -29.87
N GLY A 551 0.33 -22.39 -30.73
CA GLY A 551 0.11 -22.51 -32.18
C GLY A 551 -1.36 -22.38 -32.59
N GLU A 552 -2.26 -22.12 -31.65
CA GLU A 552 -3.72 -22.05 -31.82
C GLU A 552 -4.16 -20.68 -32.37
N HIS A 553 -3.58 -20.27 -33.50
CA HIS A 553 -3.82 -18.93 -34.07
C HIS A 553 -5.28 -18.69 -34.48
N SER A 554 -6.04 -19.75 -34.77
CA SER A 554 -7.49 -19.67 -35.03
C SER A 554 -8.30 -19.25 -33.80
N ALA A 555 -7.82 -19.55 -32.59
CA ALA A 555 -8.50 -19.17 -31.34
C ALA A 555 -8.42 -17.67 -31.06
N ILE A 556 -7.39 -16.98 -31.57
CA ILE A 556 -7.14 -15.54 -31.32
C ILE A 556 -8.35 -14.68 -31.74
N GLU A 557 -8.98 -14.98 -32.88
CA GLU A 557 -10.16 -14.25 -33.34
C GLU A 557 -11.38 -14.50 -32.46
N GLY A 558 -11.63 -15.75 -32.08
CA GLY A 558 -12.71 -16.14 -31.19
C GLY A 558 -12.59 -15.43 -29.84
N THR A 559 -11.39 -15.43 -29.26
CA THR A 559 -11.09 -14.77 -27.98
C THR A 559 -11.27 -13.25 -28.07
N MET A 560 -10.83 -12.61 -29.15
CA MET A 560 -11.06 -11.18 -29.38
C MET A 560 -12.54 -10.82 -29.53
N ASN A 561 -13.31 -11.64 -30.25
CA ASN A 561 -14.75 -11.44 -30.41
C ASN A 561 -15.50 -11.58 -29.08
N LEU A 562 -15.10 -12.57 -28.26
CA LEU A 562 -15.67 -12.77 -26.94
C LEU A 562 -15.36 -11.58 -26.01
N LEU A 563 -14.12 -11.09 -26.01
CA LEU A 563 -13.74 -9.88 -25.27
C LEU A 563 -14.55 -8.65 -25.72
N ALA A 564 -14.68 -8.45 -27.04
CA ALA A 564 -15.45 -7.34 -27.59
C ALA A 564 -16.92 -7.41 -27.20
N GLN A 565 -17.51 -8.62 -27.22
CA GLN A 565 -18.87 -8.85 -26.73
C GLN A 565 -18.99 -8.47 -25.25
N LYS A 566 -18.06 -8.91 -24.40
CA LYS A 566 -18.09 -8.61 -22.95
C LYS A 566 -17.94 -7.12 -22.65
N LEU A 567 -17.02 -6.42 -23.31
CA LEU A 567 -16.87 -4.97 -23.12
C LEU A 567 -18.07 -4.18 -23.66
N SER A 568 -18.73 -4.68 -24.71
CA SER A 568 -19.92 -4.03 -25.25
C SER A 568 -21.10 -4.01 -24.26
N GLU A 569 -21.16 -4.96 -23.30
CA GLU A 569 -22.17 -4.97 -22.23
C GLU A 569 -22.09 -3.70 -21.35
N ILE A 570 -20.91 -3.08 -21.24
CA ILE A 570 -20.70 -1.81 -20.52
C ILE A 570 -20.51 -0.60 -21.44
N GLY A 571 -20.75 -0.77 -22.75
CA GLY A 571 -20.58 0.29 -23.75
C GLY A 571 -19.13 0.59 -24.13
N GLU A 572 -18.19 -0.26 -23.74
CA GLU A 572 -16.77 -0.13 -24.04
C GLU A 572 -16.34 -1.00 -25.23
N GLN A 573 -15.11 -0.79 -25.71
CA GLN A 573 -14.49 -1.57 -26.78
C GLN A 573 -13.07 -1.98 -26.36
N PRO A 574 -12.52 -3.09 -26.90
CA PRO A 574 -11.15 -3.49 -26.59
C PRO A 574 -10.16 -2.34 -26.84
N THR A 575 -9.20 -2.15 -25.92
CA THR A 575 -8.20 -1.08 -26.05
C THR A 575 -7.38 -1.23 -27.34
N GLN A 576 -6.77 -0.11 -27.78
CA GLN A 576 -5.88 -0.11 -28.94
C GLN A 576 -4.71 -1.08 -28.74
N GLN A 577 -4.18 -1.20 -27.52
CA GLN A 577 -3.10 -2.11 -27.18
C GLN A 577 -3.52 -3.58 -27.39
N THR A 578 -4.70 -3.97 -26.89
CA THR A 578 -5.23 -5.33 -27.08
C THR A 578 -5.46 -5.66 -28.55
N ARG A 579 -6.02 -4.71 -29.32
CA ARG A 579 -6.21 -4.87 -30.77
C ARG A 579 -4.88 -5.04 -31.53
N GLN A 580 -3.89 -4.19 -31.24
CA GLN A 580 -2.56 -4.28 -31.85
C GLN A 580 -1.85 -5.59 -31.50
N LEU A 581 -1.98 -6.06 -30.26
CA LEU A 581 -1.42 -7.35 -29.85
C LEU A 581 -2.02 -8.49 -30.67
N ALA A 582 -3.34 -8.56 -30.79
CA ALA A 582 -4.02 -9.60 -31.56
C ALA A 582 -3.60 -9.59 -33.04
N GLU A 583 -3.51 -8.41 -33.67
CA GLU A 583 -3.02 -8.26 -35.05
C GLU A 583 -1.57 -8.73 -35.21
N ASN A 584 -0.69 -8.39 -34.25
CA ASN A 584 0.70 -8.81 -34.24
C ASN A 584 0.85 -10.32 -34.11
N LEU A 585 0.09 -10.95 -33.21
CA LEU A 585 0.11 -12.39 -33.01
C LEU A 585 -0.44 -13.15 -34.23
N ARG A 586 -1.49 -12.63 -34.89
CA ARG A 586 -2.01 -13.19 -36.15
C ARG A 586 -0.98 -13.16 -37.28
N ARG A 587 -0.22 -12.06 -37.41
CA ARG A 587 0.83 -11.92 -38.43
C ARG A 587 2.04 -12.84 -38.20
N LYS A 588 2.26 -13.27 -36.96
CA LYS A 588 3.34 -14.19 -36.60
C LYS A 588 2.98 -15.68 -36.82
N ALA A 589 1.78 -15.99 -37.32
CA ALA A 589 1.40 -17.36 -37.65
C ALA A 589 2.37 -17.96 -38.67
N PRO A 590 3.03 -19.10 -38.37
CA PRO A 590 3.84 -19.79 -39.36
C PRO A 590 2.93 -20.26 -40.52
N HIS A 591 3.35 -19.98 -41.75
CA HIS A 591 2.68 -20.40 -42.98
C HIS A 591 2.64 -21.92 -43.14
#